data_AF-A0A822A3M1-F1
#
_entry.id   AF-A0A822A3M1-F1
#
_cell.length_a   1.000
_cell.length_b   1.000
_cell.length_c   1.000
_cell.angle_alpha   90.00
_cell.angle_beta   90.00
_cell.angle_gamma   90.00
#
_symmetry.space_group_name_H-M   'P 1'
#
loop_
_entity.id
_entity.type
_entity.pdbx_description
1 polymer ?
#
loop_
_entity_poly.entity_id
_entity_poly.type
_entity_poly.pdbx_seq_one_letter_code
_entity_poly.pdbx_strand_id
1 'polypeptide(L)'
;MDDELTSKSTVLHFQSYDQRHLASNIAAEVHNRLHDLGIEDKVTSVTADGATNMANAFSSLDNVDRFWCVAHRLHLTLCNGLCLWKKFKKDEEELNNNNSDLKDSFDAKTTFNENDMEYLQEDDIEKETTD
;
A
#
# COMPACT_ATOMS: atom_id res chain seq x y z
N MET A 1 -12.05 -21.03 32.14
CA MET A 1 -10.78 -20.33 32.40
C MET A 1 -10.56 -19.51 31.16
N ASP A 2 -10.98 -18.26 31.19
CA ASP A 2 -10.84 -17.34 30.07
C ASP A 2 -9.40 -16.83 30.11
N ASP A 3 -8.53 -17.44 29.32
CA ASP A 3 -7.22 -16.87 29.05
C ASP A 3 -7.46 -15.51 28.36
N GLU A 4 -7.18 -14.45 29.11
CA GLU A 4 -7.33 -13.07 28.68
C GLU A 4 -6.41 -12.82 27.48
N LEU A 5 -6.99 -12.79 26.27
CA LEU A 5 -6.33 -12.50 25.01
C LEU A 5 -5.76 -11.08 25.02
N THR A 6 -4.57 -10.94 25.62
CA THR A 6 -3.87 -9.66 25.74
C THR A 6 -2.91 -9.52 24.57
N SER A 7 -3.19 -8.56 23.68
CA SER A 7 -2.27 -8.25 22.58
C SER A 7 -0.97 -7.63 23.12
N LYS A 8 0.17 -8.17 22.68
CA LYS A 8 1.49 -7.64 22.99
C LYS A 8 2.07 -7.01 21.74
N SER A 9 2.57 -5.79 21.88
CA SER A 9 3.27 -5.08 20.81
C SER A 9 4.62 -4.60 21.35
N THR A 10 5.66 -4.74 20.55
CA THR A 10 6.99 -4.25 20.84
C THR A 10 7.66 -3.80 19.54
N VAL A 11 8.51 -2.78 19.64
CA VAL A 11 9.34 -2.35 18.52
C VAL A 11 10.56 -3.26 18.47
N LEU A 12 10.72 -3.99 17.36
CA LEU A 12 11.87 -4.88 17.16
C LEU A 12 13.08 -4.13 16.62
N HIS A 13 12.86 -3.20 15.68
CA HIS A 13 13.93 -2.45 15.04
C HIS A 13 13.42 -1.11 14.51
N PHE A 14 14.28 -0.10 14.51
CA PHE A 14 14.05 1.19 13.88
C PHE A 14 15.38 1.80 13.44
N GLN A 15 15.48 2.22 12.18
CA GLN A 15 16.66 2.85 11.63
C GLN A 15 16.29 3.79 10.48
N SER A 16 17.15 4.77 10.21
CA SER A 16 17.12 5.49 8.94
C SER A 16 17.56 4.56 7.80
N TYR A 17 16.99 4.77 6.62
CA TYR A 17 17.33 4.00 5.43
C TYR A 17 17.83 4.92 4.33
N ASP A 18 19.14 4.89 4.10
CA ASP A 18 19.82 5.83 3.19
C ASP A 18 19.92 5.31 1.76
N GLN A 19 19.57 4.04 1.53
CA GLN A 19 19.58 3.45 0.20
C GLN A 19 18.34 3.86 -0.61
N ARG A 20 18.43 3.70 -1.94
CA ARG A 20 17.26 3.88 -2.79
C ARG A 20 16.19 2.85 -2.42
N HIS A 21 14.96 3.34 -2.22
CA HIS A 21 13.76 2.56 -1.91
C HIS A 21 13.26 1.71 -3.09
N LEU A 22 14.13 0.88 -3.68
CA LEU A 22 13.75 -0.14 -4.64
C LEU A 22 13.18 -1.36 -3.90
N ALA A 23 12.23 -2.06 -4.52
CA ALA A 23 11.62 -3.25 -3.94
C ALA A 23 12.66 -4.29 -3.49
N SER A 24 13.67 -4.56 -4.32
CA SER A 24 14.75 -5.50 -4.02
C SER A 24 15.57 -5.12 -2.79
N ASN A 25 15.83 -3.83 -2.61
CA ASN A 25 16.66 -3.35 -1.50
C ASN A 25 15.87 -3.40 -0.18
N ILE A 26 14.58 -3.06 -0.24
CA ILE A 26 13.66 -3.16 0.91
C ILE A 26 13.50 -4.63 1.32
N ALA A 27 13.25 -5.52 0.36
CA ALA A 27 13.10 -6.96 0.62
C ALA A 27 14.37 -7.54 1.26
N ALA A 28 15.54 -7.24 0.69
CA ALA A 28 16.82 -7.70 1.24
C ALA A 28 17.06 -7.18 2.66
N GLU A 29 16.80 -5.90 2.91
CA GLU A 29 16.97 -5.31 4.25
C GLU A 29 16.02 -5.97 5.26
N VAL A 30 14.73 -6.11 4.94
CA VAL A 30 13.75 -6.75 5.82
C VAL A 30 14.15 -8.20 6.11
N HIS A 31 14.48 -8.98 5.08
CA HIS A 31 14.90 -10.37 5.21
C HIS A 31 16.13 -10.48 6.13
N ASN A 32 17.17 -9.67 5.90
CA ASN A 32 18.35 -9.65 6.76
C ASN A 32 18.00 -9.36 8.22
N ARG A 33 17.08 -8.41 8.49
CA ARG A 33 16.65 -8.11 9.86
C ARG A 33 15.84 -9.23 10.50
N LEU A 34 14.94 -9.87 9.76
CA LEU A 34 14.16 -10.99 10.26
C LEU A 34 15.05 -12.21 10.55
N HIS A 35 16.03 -12.45 9.69
CA HIS A 35 17.05 -13.48 9.85
C HIS A 35 17.94 -13.20 11.08
N ASP A 36 18.47 -11.97 11.22
CA ASP A 36 19.29 -11.57 12.38
C ASP A 36 18.55 -11.72 13.71
N LEU A 37 17.23 -11.50 13.70
CA LEU A 37 16.35 -11.67 14.85
C LEU A 37 15.92 -13.13 15.10
N GLY A 38 16.14 -14.05 14.15
CA GLY A 38 15.68 -15.44 14.24
C GLY A 38 14.16 -15.58 14.31
N ILE A 39 13.44 -14.74 13.56
CA ILE A 39 11.97 -14.70 13.53
C ILE A 39 11.38 -14.78 12.12
N GLU A 40 12.22 -14.96 11.10
CA GLU A 40 11.78 -15.03 9.70
C GLU A 40 10.66 -16.07 9.49
N ASP A 41 10.79 -17.23 10.12
CA ASP A 41 9.83 -18.34 10.11
C ASP A 41 8.56 -18.08 10.95
N LYS A 42 8.52 -16.99 11.72
CA LYS A 42 7.42 -16.63 12.62
C LYS A 42 6.58 -15.49 12.07
N VAL A 43 7.00 -14.86 10.97
CA VAL A 43 6.21 -13.81 10.32
C VAL A 43 5.06 -14.48 9.56
N THR A 44 3.84 -14.22 9.98
CA THR A 44 2.62 -14.70 9.29
C THR A 44 1.98 -13.62 8.44
N SER A 45 2.17 -12.36 8.82
CA SER A 45 1.54 -11.24 8.16
C SER A 45 2.35 -9.96 8.26
N VAL A 46 2.19 -9.10 7.26
CA VAL A 46 2.83 -7.78 7.17
C VAL A 46 1.78 -6.74 6.85
N THR A 47 1.80 -5.63 7.60
CA THR A 47 1.02 -4.44 7.28
C THR A 47 1.96 -3.35 6.76
N ALA A 48 1.73 -2.87 5.54
CA ALA A 48 2.55 -1.83 4.92
C ALA A 48 1.71 -0.82 4.15
N ASP A 49 2.31 0.31 3.76
CA ASP A 49 1.66 1.24 2.85
C ASP A 49 1.42 0.62 1.45
N GLY A 50 0.66 1.34 0.64
CA GLY A 50 0.27 0.91 -0.71
C GLY A 50 1.30 1.23 -1.79
N ALA A 51 2.51 1.69 -1.46
CA ALA A 51 3.51 2.02 -2.47
C ALA A 51 3.93 0.77 -3.25
N THR A 52 4.05 0.88 -4.58
CA THR A 52 4.40 -0.25 -5.46
C THR A 52 5.68 -0.96 -5.04
N ASN A 53 6.69 -0.21 -4.58
CA ASN A 53 7.94 -0.81 -4.11
C ASN A 53 7.76 -1.59 -2.80
N MET A 54 6.87 -1.17 -1.90
CA MET A 54 6.53 -1.94 -0.70
C MET A 54 5.76 -3.20 -1.07
N ALA A 55 4.77 -3.10 -1.96
CA ALA A 55 4.02 -4.27 -2.43
C ALA A 55 4.94 -5.32 -3.06
N ASN A 56 5.83 -4.90 -3.96
CA ASN A 56 6.77 -5.80 -4.64
C ASN A 56 7.86 -6.34 -3.71
N ALA A 57 8.21 -5.62 -2.63
CA ALA A 57 9.21 -6.09 -1.67
C ALA A 57 8.69 -7.26 -0.82
N PHE A 58 7.40 -7.25 -0.50
CA PHE A 58 6.80 -8.30 0.32
C PHE A 58 6.17 -9.44 -0.49
N SER A 59 5.97 -9.26 -1.80
CA SER A 59 5.52 -10.37 -2.66
C SER A 59 6.56 -11.49 -2.81
N SER A 60 7.80 -11.27 -2.39
CA SER A 60 8.85 -12.29 -2.36
C SER A 60 8.94 -13.06 -1.04
N LEU A 61 8.12 -12.73 -0.04
CA LEU A 61 8.04 -13.51 1.20
C LEU A 61 7.02 -14.62 1.04
N ASP A 62 7.47 -15.86 1.09
CA ASP A 62 6.58 -17.03 0.99
C ASP A 62 5.72 -17.15 2.25
N ASN A 63 4.43 -17.49 2.08
CA ASN A 63 3.47 -17.74 3.16
C ASN A 63 3.24 -16.56 4.13
N VAL A 64 3.43 -15.32 3.67
CA VAL A 64 3.15 -14.11 4.45
C VAL A 64 1.99 -13.34 3.85
N ASP A 65 0.93 -13.14 4.64
CA ASP A 65 -0.21 -12.33 4.22
C ASP A 65 0.11 -10.84 4.28
N ARG A 66 -0.12 -10.11 3.19
CA ARG A 66 0.07 -8.66 3.14
C ARG A 66 -1.26 -7.92 3.32
N PHE A 67 -1.31 -7.07 4.34
CA PHE A 67 -2.41 -6.15 4.60
C PHE A 67 -2.02 -4.70 4.28
N TRP A 68 -3.02 -3.92 3.87
CA TRP A 68 -2.86 -2.49 3.66
C TRP A 68 -2.91 -1.74 4.99
N CYS A 69 -2.00 -0.77 5.14
CA CYS A 69 -2.03 0.14 6.26
C CYS A 69 -3.30 1.04 6.20
N VAL A 70 -4.24 0.80 7.10
CA VAL A 70 -5.50 1.57 7.20
C VAL A 70 -5.24 3.06 7.42
N ALA A 71 -4.25 3.41 8.25
CA ALA A 71 -3.90 4.80 8.51
C ALA A 71 -3.42 5.51 7.24
N HIS A 72 -2.58 4.85 6.43
CA HIS A 72 -2.12 5.39 5.15
C HIS A 72 -3.29 5.53 4.16
N ARG A 73 -4.16 4.53 4.08
CA ARG A 73 -5.34 4.58 3.20
C ARG A 73 -6.29 5.72 3.59
N LEU A 74 -6.56 5.89 4.88
CA LEU A 74 -7.38 6.98 5.40
C LEU A 74 -6.75 8.35 5.08
N HIS A 75 -5.44 8.48 5.27
CA HIS A 75 -4.70 9.70 4.92
C HIS A 75 -4.85 10.05 3.43
N LEU A 76 -4.67 9.08 2.53
CA LEU A 76 -4.85 9.30 1.10
C LEU A 76 -6.29 9.70 0.75
N THR A 77 -7.28 9.01 1.32
CA THR A 77 -8.70 9.32 1.11
C THR A 77 -9.02 10.76 1.51
N LEU A 78 -8.56 11.19 2.70
CA LEU A 78 -8.77 12.56 3.17
C LEU A 78 -8.05 13.59 2.30
N CYS A 79 -6.79 13.34 1.93
CA CYS A 79 -6.03 14.30 1.12
C CYS A 79 -6.60 14.44 -0.29
N ASN A 80 -7.10 13.35 -0.88
CA ASN A 80 -7.75 13.36 -2.18
C ASN A 80 -9.12 14.04 -2.10
N GLY A 81 -9.95 13.68 -1.12
CA GLY A 81 -11.29 14.24 -0.96
C GLY A 81 -11.29 15.73 -0.64
N LEU A 82 -10.32 16.19 0.15
CA LEU A 82 -10.17 17.60 0.51
C LEU A 82 -9.29 18.39 -0.49
N CYS A 83 -8.78 17.74 -1.54
CA CYS A 83 -7.87 18.35 -2.52
C CYS A 83 -6.66 19.07 -1.86
N LEU A 84 -6.12 18.50 -0.77
CA LEU A 84 -4.98 19.08 -0.03
C LEU A 84 -3.69 19.04 -0.86
N TRP A 85 -3.68 18.27 -1.95
CA TRP A 85 -2.61 18.28 -2.93
C TRP A 85 -2.76 19.52 -3.81
N LYS A 86 -2.06 20.59 -3.43
CA LYS A 86 -1.80 21.68 -4.37
C LYS A 86 -1.05 21.10 -5.56
N LYS A 87 -1.71 20.98 -6.70
CA LYS A 87 -1.01 20.90 -7.98
C LYS A 87 -0.17 22.16 -8.03
N PHE A 88 1.15 22.02 -7.89
CA PHE A 88 2.05 23.08 -8.32
C PHE A 88 1.72 23.26 -9.81
N LYS A 89 0.97 24.32 -10.13
CA LYS A 89 0.92 24.81 -11.49
C LYS A 89 2.38 25.06 -11.82
N LYS A 90 2.97 24.19 -12.64
CA LYS A 90 4.17 24.53 -13.38
C LYS A 90 3.76 25.80 -14.11
N ASP A 91 4.33 26.92 -13.71
CA ASP A 91 3.93 28.22 -14.23
C ASP A 91 3.88 28.15 -15.76
N GLU A 92 2.66 28.20 -16.30
CA GLU A 92 2.35 28.36 -17.71
C GLU A 92 2.69 29.80 -18.13
N GLU A 93 3.96 30.20 -18.00
CA GLU A 93 4.44 31.52 -18.42
C GLU A 93 5.54 31.46 -19.50
N GLU A 94 5.77 30.32 -20.16
CA GLU A 94 6.69 30.27 -21.32
C GLU A 94 6.08 29.83 -22.66
N LEU A 95 4.76 29.58 -22.77
CA LEU A 95 4.14 29.18 -24.06
C LEU A 95 2.92 30.02 -24.48
N ASN A 96 2.77 31.23 -23.97
CA ASN A 96 1.78 32.19 -24.51
C ASN A 96 2.27 32.89 -25.80
N ASN A 97 3.02 32.20 -26.65
CA ASN A 97 3.36 32.61 -28.00
C ASN A 97 3.29 31.38 -28.91
N ASN A 98 2.08 30.98 -29.28
CA ASN A 98 1.61 30.85 -30.67
C ASN A 98 0.44 29.86 -30.77
N ASN A 99 -0.68 30.38 -31.31
CA ASN A 99 -1.78 29.70 -31.98
C ASN A 99 -2.95 29.13 -31.14
N SER A 100 -3.94 30.01 -31.02
CA SER A 100 -5.37 29.86 -31.34
C SER A 100 -5.95 28.49 -31.75
N ASP A 101 -7.16 28.27 -31.24
CA ASP A 101 -8.28 27.49 -31.80
C ASP A 101 -8.20 25.96 -31.75
N LEU A 102 -8.71 25.35 -30.67
CA LEU A 102 -9.99 24.61 -30.67
C LEU A 102 -10.28 23.97 -29.30
N LYS A 103 -11.57 23.98 -28.95
CA LYS A 103 -12.19 23.55 -27.70
C LYS A 103 -12.17 22.04 -27.45
N ASP A 104 -12.33 21.71 -26.16
CA ASP A 104 -13.08 20.58 -25.59
C ASP A 104 -12.76 19.17 -26.11
N SER A 105 -11.88 18.46 -25.42
CA SER A 105 -12.33 17.23 -24.74
C SER A 105 -11.49 16.95 -23.50
N PHE A 106 -12.21 16.69 -22.43
CA PHE A 106 -11.71 16.31 -21.12
C PHE A 106 -11.27 14.84 -21.19
N ASP A 107 -9.99 14.57 -21.43
CA ASP A 107 -9.42 13.22 -21.29
C ASP A 107 -8.46 13.20 -20.09
N ALA A 108 -9.06 13.04 -18.90
CA ALA A 108 -8.35 12.65 -17.69
C ALA A 108 -7.90 11.18 -17.79
N LYS A 109 -6.89 10.88 -18.62
CA LYS A 109 -6.13 9.63 -18.48
C LYS A 109 -5.09 9.79 -17.38
N THR A 110 -5.56 9.86 -16.15
CA THR A 110 -4.79 9.29 -15.04
C THR A 110 -5.31 7.87 -14.89
N THR A 111 -4.67 6.91 -15.57
CA THR A 111 -4.97 5.49 -15.42
C THR A 111 -4.68 5.08 -13.98
N PHE A 112 -5.71 5.20 -13.14
CA PHE A 112 -5.86 4.39 -11.95
C PHE A 112 -6.11 2.96 -12.45
N ASN A 113 -5.27 2.01 -12.02
CA ASN A 113 -5.42 0.62 -12.42
C ASN A 113 -6.68 0.06 -11.74
N GLU A 114 -7.72 -0.25 -12.51
CA GLU A 114 -9.01 -0.74 -12.02
C GLU A 114 -8.97 -2.19 -11.47
N ASN A 115 -7.81 -2.85 -11.52
CA ASN A 115 -7.66 -4.24 -11.07
C ASN A 115 -7.51 -4.41 -9.54
N ASP A 116 -7.48 -3.35 -8.75
CA ASP A 116 -7.34 -3.44 -7.28
C ASP A 116 -8.68 -3.49 -6.52
N MET A 117 -9.80 -3.75 -7.22
CA MET A 117 -11.12 -3.89 -6.59
C MET A 117 -11.81 -5.19 -7.02
N GLU A 118 -11.17 -6.33 -6.74
CA GLU A 118 -11.88 -7.60 -6.73
C GLU A 118 -12.74 -7.65 -5.46
N TYR A 119 -14.06 -7.58 -5.67
CA TYR A 119 -15.08 -7.83 -4.66
C TYR A 119 -14.89 -9.27 -4.17
N LEU A 120 -14.65 -9.46 -2.87
CA LEU A 120 -14.91 -10.76 -2.25
C LEU A 120 -16.41 -11.02 -2.40
N GLN A 121 -16.77 -12.00 -3.24
CA GLN A 121 -18.10 -12.58 -3.21
C GLN A 121 -18.25 -13.24 -1.83
N GLU A 122 -19.26 -12.79 -1.10
CA GLU A 122 -19.71 -13.46 0.11
C GLU A 122 -20.16 -14.86 -0.29
N ASP A 123 -19.40 -15.89 0.07
CA ASP A 123 -19.85 -17.26 -0.03
C ASP A 123 -21.06 -17.43 0.88
N ASP A 124 -22.19 -17.79 0.27
CA ASP A 124 -23.41 -18.20 0.94
C ASP A 124 -23.10 -19.29 1.97
N ILE A 125 -23.18 -18.92 3.24
CA ILE A 125 -23.32 -19.85 4.35
C ILE A 125 -24.78 -20.32 4.34
N GLU A 126 -25.03 -21.48 3.74
CA GLU A 126 -26.14 -22.34 4.17
C GLU A 126 -25.57 -23.59 4.85
N LYS A 127 -25.67 -23.55 6.19
CA LYS A 127 -25.66 -24.73 7.06
C LYS A 127 -27.04 -25.41 6.96
N GLU A 128 -27.06 -26.73 6.90
CA GLU A 128 -27.91 -27.63 7.71
C GLU A 128 -27.62 -29.09 7.26
N THR A 129 -26.81 -29.86 7.98
CA THR A 129 -27.21 -30.84 9.02
C THR A 129 -28.49 -31.63 8.71
N THR A 130 -28.36 -32.93 8.42
CA THR A 130 -29.03 -34.01 9.18
C THR A 130 -28.57 -35.40 8.73
N ASP A 131 -28.18 -36.20 9.73
CA ASP A 131 -28.09 -37.66 9.88
C ASP A 131 -27.40 -38.57 8.85
#